data_AF-A0A9X1URU7-F1
#
_entry.id   AF-A0A9X1URU7-F1
#
_cell.length_a   1.000
_cell.length_b   1.000
_cell.length_c   1.000
_cell.angle_alpha   90.00
_cell.angle_beta   90.00
_cell.angle_gamma   90.00
#
_symmetry.space_group_name_H-M   'P 1'
#
loop_
_entity.id
_entity.type
_entity.pdbx_description
1 polymer ?
#
loop_
_entity_poly.entity_id
_entity_poly.type
_entity_poly.pdbx_seq_one_letter_code
_entity_poly.pdbx_strand_id
1 'polypeptide(L)'
;MKFNLIGLSILIIPFLIIGCDSNSSESSHLENTNSQQTNNELIIVPYSKEETPKVYKQWGSKWVERINQMMPQAVEKIKGNPKCDAPESVILSEQKSRVRKEAIFIVDCINRERFYVSQKELQNDKPVKAQTDVLGKPSQYIKTCQDKLRKSLDYPVSFETDGMTMRKAPIGNIEIILPYSVQGQKTNNLAVRCLVTTENKIEINPIKRQY
;
A
#
# COMPACT_ATOMS: atom_id res chain seq x y z
N MET A 1 21.08 19.69 -75.55
CA MET A 1 21.81 20.76 -74.84
C MET A 1 22.19 20.18 -73.47
N LYS A 2 23.37 19.62 -73.15
CA LYS A 2 24.79 19.87 -73.44
C LYS A 2 25.43 21.04 -72.65
N PHE A 3 26.32 20.68 -71.70
CA PHE A 3 27.50 21.37 -71.10
C PHE A 3 27.26 22.38 -69.94
N ASN A 4 27.75 22.12 -68.71
CA ASN A 4 29.11 22.25 -68.11
C ASN A 4 29.41 23.69 -67.61
N LEU A 5 29.69 23.93 -66.31
CA LEU A 5 30.98 23.80 -65.55
C LEU A 5 31.79 25.13 -65.54
N ILE A 6 32.54 25.36 -64.44
CA ILE A 6 33.61 26.38 -64.18
C ILE A 6 33.11 27.65 -63.46
N GLY A 7 33.72 28.24 -62.42
CA GLY A 7 34.95 28.04 -61.62
C GLY A 7 35.01 29.16 -60.54
N LEU A 8 35.33 28.88 -59.26
CA LEU A 8 36.64 28.99 -58.56
C LEU A 8 37.32 30.38 -58.48
N SER A 9 37.27 31.04 -57.31
CA SER A 9 38.31 31.92 -56.72
C SER A 9 37.87 32.38 -55.31
N ILE A 10 38.29 31.70 -54.24
CA ILE A 10 39.44 32.00 -53.34
C ILE A 10 39.35 33.36 -52.64
N LEU A 11 39.07 33.31 -51.33
CA LEU A 11 39.76 34.12 -50.34
C LEU A 11 39.94 33.29 -49.06
N ILE A 12 41.18 32.84 -48.88
CA ILE A 12 41.69 32.16 -47.68
C ILE A 12 42.02 33.27 -46.67
N ILE A 13 41.45 33.21 -45.47
CA ILE A 13 42.00 33.89 -44.30
C ILE A 13 42.30 32.80 -43.26
N PRO A 14 43.57 32.60 -42.86
CA PRO A 14 43.93 31.68 -41.79
C PRO A 14 43.76 32.40 -40.46
N PHE A 15 42.80 31.96 -39.63
CA PHE A 15 42.91 32.18 -38.19
C PHE A 15 43.41 30.88 -37.55
N LEU A 16 44.73 30.81 -37.43
CA LEU A 16 45.42 30.01 -36.43
C LEU A 16 45.03 30.56 -35.05
N ILE A 17 44.20 29.82 -34.32
CA ILE A 17 44.26 29.85 -32.86
C ILE A 17 44.54 28.41 -32.43
N ILE A 18 45.70 28.28 -31.79
CA ILE A 18 46.32 27.08 -31.24
C ILE A 18 45.67 26.76 -29.88
N GLY A 19 45.35 25.48 -29.67
CA GLY A 19 45.25 24.78 -28.38
C GLY A 19 43.95 24.99 -27.60
N CYS A 20 43.20 23.96 -27.17
CA CYS A 20 43.58 22.59 -26.83
C CYS A 20 42.57 21.53 -27.30
N ASP A 21 43.12 20.34 -27.54
CA ASP A 21 42.53 19.00 -27.65
C ASP A 21 41.28 18.79 -26.75
N SER A 22 40.23 18.04 -27.13
CA SER A 22 40.20 16.77 -27.86
C SER A 22 38.79 16.47 -28.41
N ASN A 23 38.78 15.76 -29.55
CA ASN A 23 37.82 14.74 -30.02
C ASN A 23 36.76 14.26 -29.00
N SER A 24 35.54 13.85 -29.33
CA SER A 24 34.86 13.54 -30.59
C SER A 24 33.40 13.22 -30.24
N SER A 25 32.49 13.59 -31.15
CA SER A 25 31.22 12.94 -31.54
C SER A 25 30.51 11.90 -30.64
N GLU A 26 29.17 11.98 -30.73
CA GLU A 26 28.12 10.96 -30.54
C GLU A 26 27.28 10.98 -29.26
N SER A 27 26.05 11.47 -29.43
CA SER A 27 24.77 10.83 -29.12
C SER A 27 24.79 9.67 -28.11
N SER A 28 24.02 9.82 -27.03
CA SER A 28 22.94 8.87 -26.73
C SER A 28 22.06 9.32 -25.57
N HIS A 29 20.75 9.22 -25.81
CA HIS A 29 19.73 8.93 -24.79
C HIS A 29 20.24 7.89 -23.78
N LEU A 30 20.22 8.19 -22.47
CA LEU A 30 20.03 7.22 -21.39
C LEU A 30 20.04 7.91 -20.02
N GLU A 31 18.93 8.53 -19.64
CA GLU A 31 18.62 8.79 -18.23
C GLU A 31 17.14 8.53 -17.97
N ASN A 32 16.78 7.26 -17.72
CA ASN A 32 15.73 6.87 -16.77
C ASN A 32 15.60 5.34 -16.67
N THR A 33 16.55 4.69 -16.01
CA THR A 33 16.36 3.29 -15.57
C THR A 33 16.82 3.05 -14.13
N ASN A 34 17.60 3.97 -13.54
CA ASN A 34 18.22 3.74 -12.23
C ASN A 34 17.37 4.18 -11.01
N SER A 35 16.37 5.05 -11.22
CA SER A 35 15.49 5.54 -10.14
C SER A 35 14.33 4.58 -9.81
N GLN A 36 13.87 3.78 -10.78
CA GLN A 36 12.78 2.82 -10.55
C GLN A 36 13.27 1.52 -9.91
N GLN A 37 14.51 1.11 -10.20
CA GLN A 37 15.10 -0.11 -9.65
C GLN A 37 15.47 0.04 -8.17
N THR A 38 15.98 1.22 -7.78
CA THR A 38 16.35 1.55 -6.38
C THR A 38 15.14 1.71 -5.45
N ASN A 39 14.01 2.21 -5.95
CA ASN A 39 12.79 2.36 -5.14
C ASN A 39 12.07 1.02 -4.88
N ASN A 40 12.06 0.10 -5.85
CA ASN A 40 11.45 -1.22 -5.67
C ASN A 40 12.21 -2.10 -4.67
N GLU A 41 13.54 -1.99 -4.62
CA GLU A 41 14.39 -2.74 -3.67
C GLU A 41 14.12 -2.37 -2.20
N LEU A 42 13.69 -1.14 -1.93
CA LEU A 42 13.36 -0.72 -0.56
C LEU A 42 11.98 -1.21 -0.08
N ILE A 43 11.06 -1.46 -1.02
CA ILE A 43 9.66 -1.85 -0.76
C ILE A 43 9.53 -3.37 -0.62
N ILE A 44 10.31 -4.12 -1.41
CA ILE A 44 10.22 -5.58 -1.53
C ILE A 44 11.33 -6.21 -0.71
N VAL A 45 10.97 -6.75 0.46
CA VAL A 45 11.88 -7.57 1.27
C VAL A 45 11.48 -9.04 1.08
N PRO A 46 12.22 -9.82 0.26
CA PRO A 46 11.89 -11.22 0.02
C PRO A 46 11.96 -12.04 1.31
N TYR A 47 11.08 -13.02 1.44
CA TYR A 47 11.11 -13.94 2.57
C TYR A 47 12.25 -14.93 2.45
N SER A 48 13.13 -14.91 3.46
CA SER A 48 14.24 -15.87 3.66
C SER A 48 13.91 -16.85 4.79
N LYS A 49 14.57 -18.01 4.81
CA LYS A 49 14.29 -19.05 5.83
C LYS A 49 14.76 -18.59 7.21
N GLU A 50 15.82 -17.82 7.22
CA GLU A 50 16.52 -17.29 8.39
C GLU A 50 15.69 -16.19 9.06
N GLU A 51 15.18 -15.23 8.28
CA GLU A 51 14.43 -14.08 8.81
C GLU A 51 12.94 -14.38 8.97
N THR A 52 12.39 -15.28 8.16
CA THR A 52 10.96 -15.65 8.19
C THR A 52 10.71 -17.16 8.37
N PRO A 53 11.27 -17.79 9.42
CA PRO A 53 11.18 -19.24 9.62
C PRO A 53 9.75 -19.74 9.77
N LYS A 54 8.84 -18.91 10.31
CA LYS A 54 7.41 -19.23 10.42
C LYS A 54 6.75 -19.37 9.05
N VAL A 55 7.02 -18.44 8.14
CA VAL A 55 6.49 -18.46 6.77
C VAL A 55 7.01 -19.70 6.05
N TYR A 56 8.31 -20.00 6.13
CA TYR A 56 8.89 -21.22 5.54
C TYR A 56 8.30 -22.50 6.12
N LYS A 57 8.09 -22.58 7.44
CA LYS A 57 7.46 -23.74 8.08
C LYS A 57 6.04 -23.96 7.57
N GLN A 58 5.25 -22.89 7.45
CA GLN A 58 3.86 -22.97 7.02
C GLN A 58 3.75 -23.24 5.51
N TRP A 59 4.44 -22.47 4.68
CA TRP A 59 4.28 -22.49 3.23
C TRP A 59 5.20 -23.49 2.53
N GLY A 60 6.38 -23.75 3.07
CA GLY A 60 7.40 -24.57 2.42
C GLY A 60 8.17 -23.80 1.33
N SER A 61 9.41 -24.20 1.08
CA SER A 61 10.37 -23.46 0.23
C SER A 61 9.83 -23.13 -1.16
N LYS A 62 9.24 -24.11 -1.87
CA LYS A 62 8.68 -23.91 -3.21
C LYS A 62 7.57 -22.85 -3.25
N TRP A 63 6.77 -22.75 -2.20
CA TRP A 63 5.72 -21.73 -2.14
C TRP A 63 6.28 -20.37 -1.76
N VAL A 64 7.28 -20.32 -0.87
CA VAL A 64 7.94 -19.06 -0.52
C VAL A 64 8.65 -18.46 -1.73
N GLU A 65 9.33 -19.28 -2.54
CA GLU A 65 9.93 -18.83 -3.81
C GLU A 65 8.89 -18.16 -4.73
N ARG A 66 7.73 -18.81 -4.90
CA ARG A 66 6.62 -18.25 -5.68
C ARG A 66 6.05 -16.96 -5.07
N ILE A 67 5.93 -16.91 -3.74
CA ILE A 67 5.47 -15.71 -3.02
C ILE A 67 6.43 -14.55 -3.31
N ASN A 68 7.74 -14.77 -3.17
CA ASN A 68 8.76 -13.75 -3.45
C ASN A 68 8.71 -13.28 -4.91
N GLN A 69 8.46 -14.16 -5.87
CA GLN A 69 8.28 -13.80 -7.29
C GLN A 69 7.01 -12.98 -7.55
N MET A 70 5.95 -13.16 -6.75
CA MET A 70 4.68 -12.45 -6.89
C MET A 70 4.65 -11.09 -6.18
N MET A 71 5.48 -10.87 -5.15
CA MET A 71 5.53 -9.59 -4.43
C MET A 71 5.79 -8.38 -5.34
N PRO A 72 6.77 -8.39 -6.27
CA PRO A 72 6.96 -7.30 -7.23
C PRO A 72 5.73 -7.07 -8.12
N GLN A 73 5.04 -8.15 -8.52
CA GLN A 73 3.85 -8.06 -9.37
C GLN A 73 2.69 -7.39 -8.63
N ALA A 74 2.54 -7.67 -7.33
CA ALA A 74 1.55 -7.02 -6.49
C ALA A 74 1.81 -5.52 -6.33
N VAL A 75 3.07 -5.13 -6.13
CA VAL A 75 3.47 -3.71 -6.08
C VAL A 75 3.14 -3.03 -7.42
N GLU A 76 3.54 -3.63 -8.53
CA GLU A 76 3.33 -3.04 -9.86
C GLU A 76 1.85 -2.89 -10.20
N LYS A 77 1.02 -3.86 -9.81
CA LYS A 77 -0.44 -3.81 -9.96
C LYS A 77 -1.07 -2.58 -9.29
N ILE A 78 -0.45 -2.06 -8.24
CA ILE A 78 -0.98 -0.94 -7.43
C ILE A 78 -0.38 0.42 -7.83
N LYS A 79 0.81 0.48 -8.43
CA LYS A 79 1.45 1.77 -8.83
C LYS A 79 0.56 2.67 -9.71
N GLY A 80 -0.27 2.09 -10.56
CA GLY A 80 -1.19 2.83 -11.44
C GLY A 80 -2.56 3.14 -10.81
N ASN A 81 -2.78 2.82 -9.53
CA ASN A 81 -4.07 3.02 -8.89
C ASN A 81 -4.26 4.50 -8.52
N PRO A 82 -5.38 5.16 -8.90
CA PRO A 82 -5.60 6.58 -8.63
C PRO A 82 -5.69 6.92 -7.13
N LYS A 83 -5.85 5.93 -6.26
CA LYS A 83 -5.85 6.12 -4.81
C LYS A 83 -4.51 5.82 -4.14
N CYS A 84 -3.51 5.32 -4.86
CA CYS A 84 -2.17 5.11 -4.32
C CYS A 84 -1.25 6.17 -4.90
N ASP A 85 -0.62 6.99 -4.05
CA ASP A 85 0.41 7.92 -4.49
C ASP A 85 1.70 7.18 -4.86
N ALA A 86 2.19 6.32 -3.97
CA ALA A 86 3.23 5.35 -4.24
C ALA A 86 3.13 4.19 -3.24
N PRO A 87 3.34 2.93 -3.68
CA PRO A 87 3.50 1.81 -2.76
C PRO A 87 4.70 2.04 -1.84
N GLU A 88 4.55 1.75 -0.54
CA GLU A 88 5.62 1.84 0.47
C GLU A 88 6.00 0.47 1.05
N SER A 89 5.09 -0.51 1.01
CA SER A 89 5.40 -1.87 1.47
C SER A 89 4.56 -2.92 0.77
N VAL A 90 5.09 -4.15 0.71
CA VAL A 90 4.34 -5.34 0.30
C VAL A 90 4.63 -6.50 1.25
N ILE A 91 3.59 -7.14 1.77
CA ILE A 91 3.70 -8.33 2.64
C ILE A 91 2.62 -9.35 2.31
N LEU A 92 2.81 -10.61 2.72
CA LEU A 92 1.79 -11.65 2.65
C LEU A 92 0.75 -11.45 3.77
N SER A 93 -0.54 -11.42 3.41
CA SER A 93 -1.62 -11.44 4.40
C SER A 93 -1.77 -12.83 4.99
N GLU A 94 -1.31 -13.05 6.22
CA GLU A 94 -1.49 -14.34 6.90
C GLU A 94 -2.98 -14.68 7.11
N GLN A 95 -3.83 -13.68 7.31
CA GLN A 95 -5.24 -13.88 7.64
C GLN A 95 -6.13 -14.15 6.43
N LYS A 96 -5.87 -13.48 5.30
CA LYS A 96 -6.68 -13.65 4.09
C LYS A 96 -6.13 -14.73 3.16
N SER A 97 -4.84 -15.05 3.25
CA SER A 97 -4.24 -16.11 2.45
C SER A 97 -4.69 -17.51 2.89
N ARG A 98 -4.62 -18.46 1.97
CA ARG A 98 -4.82 -19.89 2.23
C ARG A 98 -3.49 -20.60 2.00
N VAL A 99 -2.91 -21.10 3.09
CA VAL A 99 -1.59 -21.76 3.09
C VAL A 99 -1.49 -22.79 1.96
N ARG A 100 -0.46 -22.65 1.12
CA ARG A 100 -0.14 -23.53 -0.02
C ARG A 100 -1.28 -23.68 -1.04
N LYS A 101 -2.19 -22.71 -1.11
CA LYS A 101 -3.31 -22.69 -2.06
C LYS A 101 -3.48 -21.33 -2.72
N GLU A 102 -3.51 -20.26 -1.94
CA GLU A 102 -3.77 -18.91 -2.43
C GLU A 102 -3.03 -17.89 -1.57
N ALA A 103 -2.15 -17.11 -2.20
CA ALA A 103 -1.44 -16.00 -1.58
C ALA A 103 -2.19 -14.70 -1.85
N ILE A 104 -2.40 -13.90 -0.81
CA ILE A 104 -2.94 -12.56 -0.90
C ILE A 104 -1.91 -11.60 -0.31
N PHE A 105 -1.53 -10.60 -1.09
CA PHE A 105 -0.55 -9.60 -0.72
C PHE A 105 -1.25 -8.36 -0.17
N ILE A 106 -0.72 -7.81 0.91
CA ILE A 106 -1.06 -6.47 1.40
C ILE A 106 -0.08 -5.52 0.74
N VAL A 107 -0.60 -4.51 0.05
CA VAL A 107 0.21 -3.40 -0.46
C VAL A 107 -0.30 -2.14 0.20
N ASP A 108 0.58 -1.49 0.97
CA ASP A 108 0.30 -0.21 1.60
C ASP A 108 0.98 0.91 0.81
N CYS A 109 0.32 2.07 0.75
CA CYS A 109 0.79 3.27 0.06
C CYS A 109 1.17 4.37 1.06
N ILE A 110 2.02 5.31 0.64
CA ILE A 110 2.50 6.43 1.47
C ILE A 110 1.32 7.26 2.01
N ASN A 111 0.28 7.48 1.20
CA ASN A 111 -0.95 8.15 1.62
C ASN A 111 -1.85 7.33 2.55
N ARG A 112 -1.36 6.19 3.04
CA ARG A 112 -2.05 5.26 3.97
C ARG A 112 -3.27 4.58 3.36
N GLU A 113 -3.35 4.48 2.04
CA GLU A 113 -4.26 3.53 1.41
C GLU A 113 -3.70 2.12 1.46
N ARG A 114 -4.60 1.14 1.55
CA ARG A 114 -4.26 -0.29 1.61
C ARG A 114 -4.99 -1.03 0.52
N PHE A 115 -4.33 -2.02 -0.06
CA PHE A 115 -4.87 -2.92 -1.05
C PHE A 115 -4.61 -4.38 -0.64
N TYR A 116 -5.55 -5.27 -0.97
CA TYR A 116 -5.29 -6.71 -0.96
C TYR A 116 -5.25 -7.18 -2.40
N VAL A 117 -4.12 -7.76 -2.80
CA VAL A 117 -3.90 -8.26 -4.16
C VAL A 117 -3.81 -9.78 -4.10
N SER A 118 -4.82 -10.45 -4.63
CA SER A 118 -4.86 -11.91 -4.77
C SER A 118 -4.15 -12.38 -6.04
N GLN A 119 -3.77 -13.66 -6.10
CA GLN A 119 -3.24 -14.28 -7.33
C GLN A 119 -4.19 -14.11 -8.52
N LYS A 120 -5.50 -14.13 -8.28
CA LYS A 120 -6.49 -13.90 -9.33
C LYS A 120 -6.37 -12.50 -9.91
N GLU A 121 -6.20 -11.48 -9.08
CA GLU A 121 -6.05 -10.07 -9.51
C GLU A 121 -4.71 -9.80 -10.19
N LEU A 122 -3.67 -10.58 -9.90
CA LEU A 122 -2.41 -10.55 -10.65
C LEU A 122 -2.57 -11.10 -12.09
N GLN A 123 -3.52 -12.01 -12.30
CA GLN A 123 -3.73 -12.69 -13.59
C GLN A 123 -4.74 -11.98 -14.50
N ASN A 124 -5.32 -10.85 -14.08
CA ASN A 124 -6.31 -10.13 -14.88
C ASN A 124 -6.17 -8.61 -14.73
N ASP A 125 -6.74 -7.86 -15.67
CA ASP A 125 -6.60 -6.39 -15.70
C ASP A 125 -7.61 -5.65 -14.82
N LYS A 126 -8.39 -6.34 -13.97
CA LYS A 126 -9.35 -5.65 -13.11
C LYS A 126 -8.60 -4.78 -12.09
N PRO A 127 -9.08 -3.54 -11.85
CA PRO A 127 -8.50 -2.68 -10.83
C PRO A 127 -8.79 -3.26 -9.45
N VAL A 128 -7.78 -3.23 -8.58
CA VAL A 128 -7.90 -3.60 -7.18
C VAL A 128 -8.48 -2.42 -6.40
N LYS A 129 -9.48 -2.67 -5.55
CA LYS A 129 -10.12 -1.60 -4.76
C LYS A 129 -9.32 -1.29 -3.51
N ALA A 130 -9.19 0.00 -3.21
CA ALA A 130 -8.64 0.48 -1.95
C ALA A 130 -9.54 0.03 -0.78
N GLN A 131 -8.96 -0.33 0.35
CA GLN A 131 -9.73 -0.82 1.49
C GLN A 131 -10.62 0.25 2.12
N THR A 132 -10.28 1.53 1.94
CA THR A 132 -11.19 2.64 2.29
C THR A 132 -12.51 2.59 1.51
N ASP A 133 -12.54 2.01 0.31
CA ASP A 133 -13.78 1.81 -0.46
C ASP A 133 -14.48 0.51 -0.10
N VAL A 134 -13.71 -0.55 0.15
CA VAL A 134 -14.25 -1.88 0.48
C VAL A 134 -15.00 -1.87 1.81
N LEU A 135 -14.42 -1.24 2.85
CA LEU A 135 -15.08 -1.15 4.15
C LEU A 135 -16.22 -0.12 4.17
N GLY A 136 -16.39 0.73 3.16
CA GLY A 136 -17.55 1.63 3.07
C GLY A 136 -17.63 2.70 4.17
N LYS A 137 -18.85 2.98 4.66
CA LYS A 137 -19.13 4.06 5.62
C LYS A 137 -18.99 3.57 7.08
N PRO A 138 -18.36 4.33 8.00
CA PRO A 138 -18.28 3.95 9.41
C PRO A 138 -19.63 3.63 10.07
N SER A 139 -20.70 4.35 9.71
CA SER A 139 -22.02 4.20 10.34
C SER A 139 -22.61 2.79 10.23
N GLN A 140 -22.22 2.00 9.22
CA GLN A 140 -22.73 0.62 9.06
C GLN A 140 -22.24 -0.34 10.16
N TYR A 141 -21.16 0.01 10.88
CA TYR A 141 -20.56 -0.87 11.89
C TYR A 141 -20.99 -0.56 13.31
N ILE A 142 -21.74 0.53 13.55
CA ILE A 142 -22.17 0.95 14.90
C ILE A 142 -22.84 -0.21 15.64
N LYS A 143 -23.84 -0.84 15.02
CA LYS A 143 -24.58 -1.95 15.64
C LYS A 143 -23.66 -3.12 16.00
N THR A 144 -22.77 -3.50 15.09
CA THR A 144 -21.83 -4.59 15.35
C THR A 144 -20.86 -4.27 16.49
N CYS A 145 -20.38 -3.03 16.58
CA CYS A 145 -19.56 -2.56 17.69
C CYS A 145 -20.31 -2.60 19.03
N GLN A 146 -21.56 -2.13 19.05
CA GLN A 146 -22.43 -2.19 20.23
C GLN A 146 -22.67 -3.62 20.68
N ASP A 147 -23.01 -4.52 19.75
CA ASP A 147 -23.27 -5.92 20.05
C ASP A 147 -22.03 -6.65 20.56
N LYS A 148 -20.84 -6.30 20.05
CA LYS A 148 -19.57 -6.85 20.55
C LYS A 148 -19.30 -6.41 21.98
N LEU A 149 -19.52 -5.13 22.32
CA LEU A 149 -19.35 -4.64 23.70
C LEU A 149 -20.37 -5.29 24.66
N ARG A 150 -21.64 -5.38 24.25
CA ARG A 150 -22.67 -6.06 25.06
C ARG A 150 -22.28 -7.49 25.40
N LYS A 151 -21.66 -8.21 24.46
CA LYS A 151 -21.19 -9.58 24.67
C LYS A 151 -19.93 -9.69 25.52
N SER A 152 -19.16 -8.61 25.68
CA SER A 152 -17.92 -8.61 26.46
C SER A 152 -18.11 -8.19 27.91
N LEU A 153 -19.33 -7.85 28.33
CA LEU A 153 -19.65 -7.37 29.67
C LEU A 153 -20.79 -8.19 30.26
N ASP A 154 -20.71 -8.46 31.56
CA ASP A 154 -21.74 -9.24 32.28
C ASP A 154 -22.99 -8.42 32.61
N TYR A 155 -22.92 -7.09 32.45
CA TYR A 155 -23.95 -6.15 32.84
C TYR A 155 -24.57 -5.45 31.63
N PRO A 156 -25.86 -5.11 31.66
CA PRO A 156 -26.50 -4.32 30.62
C PRO A 156 -25.80 -2.98 30.42
N VAL A 157 -25.61 -2.60 29.15
CA VAL A 157 -25.02 -1.30 28.76
C VAL A 157 -25.98 -0.48 27.93
N SER A 158 -25.93 0.83 28.16
CA SER A 158 -26.60 1.85 27.35
C SER A 158 -25.56 2.66 26.59
N PHE A 159 -25.87 3.06 25.35
CA PHE A 159 -24.97 3.85 24.51
C PHE A 159 -25.47 5.28 24.41
N GLU A 160 -24.55 6.23 24.48
CA GLU A 160 -24.84 7.65 24.31
C GLU A 160 -24.49 8.07 22.87
N THR A 161 -25.30 8.92 22.28
CA THR A 161 -25.01 9.51 20.95
C THR A 161 -24.08 10.72 21.07
N ASP A 162 -24.18 11.46 22.16
CA ASP A 162 -23.31 12.59 22.43
C ASP A 162 -21.87 12.14 22.71
N GLY A 163 -20.91 12.82 22.08
CA GLY A 163 -19.50 12.44 22.11
C GLY A 163 -19.14 11.18 21.30
N MET A 164 -20.07 10.60 20.53
CA MET A 164 -19.75 9.53 19.58
C MET A 164 -18.92 10.08 18.43
N THR A 165 -17.80 9.42 18.10
CA THR A 165 -16.99 9.76 16.94
C THR A 165 -16.81 8.58 16.01
N MET A 166 -16.72 8.86 14.72
CA MET A 166 -16.58 7.87 13.67
C MET A 166 -15.69 8.41 12.59
N ARG A 167 -14.69 7.64 12.18
CA ARG A 167 -13.78 8.04 11.11
C ARG A 167 -13.20 6.85 10.38
N LYS A 168 -12.78 7.09 9.14
CA LYS A 168 -11.80 6.22 8.49
C LYS A 168 -10.45 6.51 9.14
N ALA A 169 -9.82 5.47 9.65
CA ALA A 169 -8.48 5.47 10.19
C ALA A 169 -7.48 5.15 9.06
N PRO A 170 -6.16 5.30 9.30
CA PRO A 170 -5.12 4.86 8.36
C PRO A 170 -5.35 3.44 7.84
N ILE A 171 -4.74 3.12 6.69
CA ILE A 171 -4.77 1.81 6.03
C ILE A 171 -6.19 1.30 5.72
N GLY A 172 -7.17 2.20 5.67
CA GLY A 172 -8.57 1.89 5.37
C GLY A 172 -9.40 1.38 6.54
N ASN A 173 -8.82 1.22 7.73
CA ASN A 173 -9.57 0.81 8.93
C ASN A 173 -10.70 1.80 9.26
N ILE A 174 -11.68 1.36 10.05
CA ILE A 174 -12.72 2.23 10.58
C ILE A 174 -12.60 2.25 12.10
N GLU A 175 -12.55 3.46 12.67
CA GLU A 175 -12.57 3.68 14.11
C GLU A 175 -13.89 4.32 14.51
N ILE A 176 -14.51 3.73 15.54
CA ILE A 176 -15.73 4.24 16.16
C ILE A 176 -15.47 4.33 17.66
N ILE A 177 -15.62 5.53 18.22
CA ILE A 177 -15.63 5.74 19.67
C ILE A 177 -17.09 5.83 20.11
N LEU A 178 -17.52 4.87 20.93
CA LEU A 178 -18.88 4.78 21.45
C LEU A 178 -18.89 5.03 22.95
N PRO A 179 -19.36 6.20 23.41
CA PRO A 179 -19.63 6.41 24.82
C PRO A 179 -20.74 5.46 25.31
N TYR A 180 -20.57 4.95 26.52
CA TYR A 180 -21.53 4.02 27.12
C TYR A 180 -21.56 4.14 28.64
N SER A 181 -22.65 3.67 29.23
CA SER A 181 -22.82 3.57 30.68
C SER A 181 -23.26 2.14 31.05
N VAL A 182 -22.85 1.68 32.23
CA VAL A 182 -23.19 0.34 32.73
C VAL A 182 -24.31 0.46 33.76
N GLN A 183 -25.37 -0.32 33.59
CA GLN A 183 -26.51 -0.27 34.51
C GLN A 183 -26.08 -0.61 35.94
N GLY A 184 -26.54 0.17 36.91
CA GLY A 184 -26.22 -0.02 38.33
C GLY A 184 -24.83 0.49 38.75
N GLN A 185 -24.07 1.09 37.84
CA GLN A 185 -22.77 1.69 38.14
C GLN A 185 -22.78 3.19 37.84
N LYS A 186 -22.21 4.00 38.74
CA LYS A 186 -21.87 5.39 38.44
C LYS A 186 -20.62 5.41 37.57
N THR A 187 -20.79 5.15 36.28
CA THR A 187 -19.71 5.20 35.30
C THR A 187 -19.71 6.56 34.62
N ASN A 188 -18.83 7.46 35.06
CA ASN A 188 -18.58 8.69 34.34
C ASN A 188 -17.54 8.41 33.25
N ASN A 189 -17.76 8.96 32.05
CA ASN A 189 -16.74 9.10 31.00
C ASN A 189 -16.26 7.80 30.37
N LEU A 190 -17.03 6.72 30.41
CA LEU A 190 -16.67 5.50 29.68
C LEU A 190 -16.95 5.65 28.19
N ALA A 191 -16.04 5.12 27.38
CA ALA A 191 -16.28 4.88 25.97
C ALA A 191 -15.58 3.59 25.56
N VAL A 192 -16.01 2.99 24.46
CA VAL A 192 -15.28 1.89 23.82
C VAL A 192 -14.74 2.39 22.48
N ARG A 193 -13.46 2.13 22.25
CA ARG A 193 -12.86 2.21 20.93
C ARG A 193 -13.12 0.91 20.20
N CYS A 194 -13.98 0.96 19.18
CA CYS A 194 -14.20 -0.13 18.25
C CYS A 194 -13.37 0.10 16.99
N LEU A 195 -12.44 -0.81 16.69
CA LEU A 195 -11.63 -0.79 15.47
C LEU A 195 -12.08 -1.92 14.55
N VAL A 196 -12.60 -1.54 13.38
CA VAL A 196 -12.92 -2.46 12.29
C VAL A 196 -11.73 -2.47 11.35
N THR A 197 -11.06 -3.61 11.26
CA THR A 197 -9.84 -3.75 10.47
C THR A 197 -10.14 -4.19 9.04
N THR A 198 -9.25 -3.83 8.12
CA THR A 198 -9.31 -4.31 6.72
C THR A 198 -9.13 -5.83 6.60
N GLU A 199 -8.66 -6.50 7.65
CA GLU A 199 -8.58 -7.95 7.74
C GLU A 199 -9.89 -8.62 8.18
N ASN A 200 -11.00 -7.86 8.25
CA ASN A 200 -12.32 -8.30 8.73
C ASN A 200 -12.36 -8.65 10.22
N LYS A 201 -11.46 -8.08 11.03
CA LYS A 201 -11.54 -8.19 12.49
C LYS A 201 -12.25 -6.98 13.08
N ILE A 202 -12.96 -7.21 14.19
CA ILE A 202 -13.54 -6.14 15.00
C ILE A 202 -12.98 -6.28 16.40
N GLU A 203 -12.21 -5.28 16.80
CA GLU A 203 -11.56 -5.17 18.09
C GLU A 203 -12.27 -4.11 18.93
N ILE A 204 -12.53 -4.43 20.19
CA ILE A 204 -13.15 -3.51 21.14
C ILE A 204 -12.20 -3.28 22.30
N ASN A 205 -11.92 -2.02 22.59
CA ASN A 205 -11.02 -1.62 23.66
C ASN A 205 -11.72 -0.55 24.50
N PRO A 206 -12.13 -0.86 25.74
CA PRO A 206 -12.64 0.15 26.66
C PRO A 206 -11.60 1.26 26.90
N ILE A 207 -12.05 2.51 26.93
CA ILE A 207 -11.23 3.70 27.15
C ILE A 207 -11.94 4.66 28.12
N LYS A 208 -11.18 5.58 28.72
CA LYS A 208 -11.74 6.72 29.46
C LYS A 208 -11.74 7.95 28.56
N ARG A 209 -12.85 8.70 28.51
CA ARG A 209 -12.92 10.01 27.84
C ARG A 209 -12.09 11.01 28.65
N GLN A 210 -11.15 11.68 27.99
CA GLN A 210 -10.50 12.88 28.50
C GLN A 210 -11.36 14.06 28.04
N TYR A 211 -11.81 14.89 28.98
CA TYR A 211 -12.48 16.14 28.70
C TYR A 211 -11.46 17.23 28.40
#